data_AF-A0A7C1LHP2-F1
#
_entry.id   AF-A0A7C1LHP2-F1
#
_cell.length_a   1.000
_cell.length_b   1.000
_cell.length_c   1.000
_cell.angle_alpha   90.00
_cell.angle_beta   90.00
_cell.angle_gamma   90.00
#
_symmetry.space_group_name_H-M   'P 1'
#
loop_
_entity.id
_entity.type
_entity.pdbx_description
1 polymer ?
#
loop_
_entity_poly.entity_id
_entity_poly.type
_entity_poly.pdbx_seq_one_letter_code
_entity_poly.pdbx_strand_id
1 'polypeptide(L)'
;MALKTKLGNSGYKRFLPLVYTRNGKVEFEPGCIYRSLLRETDISKGNALRVTKKVTRVLIKINLSIITAPLIREVVNVQLLKMGLERIRLQYTRLGMPRYDIKMLKEKLHDTNEILKKIGEWTLWEYEAVDDLMSED
;
A
#
# COMPACT_ATOMS: atom_id res chain seq x y z
N MET A 1 -15.37 -15.51 -16.86
CA MET A 1 -15.44 -14.15 -17.45
C MET A 1 -15.10 -13.12 -16.37
N ALA A 2 -13.86 -12.65 -16.33
CA ALA A 2 -13.43 -11.63 -15.38
C ALA A 2 -13.83 -10.24 -15.90
N LEU A 3 -14.67 -9.53 -15.14
CA LEU A 3 -15.04 -8.14 -15.39
C LEU A 3 -13.79 -7.24 -15.25
N LYS A 4 -13.17 -6.92 -16.39
CA LYS A 4 -12.26 -5.79 -16.54
C LYS A 4 -13.06 -4.50 -16.29
N THR A 5 -13.15 -4.08 -15.04
CA THR A 5 -13.64 -2.75 -14.69
C THR A 5 -12.61 -1.73 -15.20
N LYS A 6 -12.81 -1.23 -16.43
CA LYS A 6 -12.08 -0.09 -16.98
C LYS A 6 -12.39 1.12 -16.09
N LEU A 7 -11.51 1.42 -15.13
CA LEU A 7 -11.38 2.78 -14.63
C LEU A 7 -10.94 3.63 -15.85
N GLY A 8 -11.81 4.54 -16.26
CA GLY A 8 -11.69 5.28 -17.51
C GLY A 8 -10.30 5.90 -17.73
N ASN A 9 -9.87 5.87 -18.98
CA ASN A 9 -8.72 6.62 -19.49
C ASN A 9 -8.90 8.09 -19.07
N SER A 10 -8.18 8.53 -18.04
CA SER A 10 -8.29 9.90 -17.54
C SER A 10 -6.91 10.52 -17.52
N GLY A 11 -6.78 11.74 -18.04
CA GLY A 11 -5.52 12.47 -18.24
C GLY A 11 -4.71 12.77 -16.97
N TYR A 12 -5.08 12.17 -15.82
CA TYR A 12 -4.36 12.28 -14.57
C TYR A 12 -3.12 11.38 -14.49
N LYS A 13 -2.95 10.41 -15.40
CA LYS A 13 -1.78 9.51 -15.40
C LYS A 13 -0.44 10.24 -15.33
N ARG A 14 -0.32 11.39 -16.00
CA ARG A 14 0.89 12.23 -16.00
C ARG A 14 1.26 12.77 -14.62
N PHE A 15 0.32 12.83 -13.68
CA PHE A 15 0.52 13.37 -12.34
C PHE A 15 0.63 12.28 -11.26
N LEU A 16 0.71 11.01 -11.67
CA LEU A 16 0.90 9.92 -10.72
C LEU A 16 2.39 9.72 -10.47
N PRO A 17 2.81 9.61 -9.19
CA PRO A 17 4.20 9.34 -8.85
C PRO A 17 4.64 7.96 -9.35
N LEU A 18 5.94 7.76 -9.47
CA LEU A 18 6.52 6.42 -9.54
C LEU A 18 6.48 5.77 -8.15
N VAL A 19 6.38 4.46 -8.10
CA VAL A 19 6.50 3.67 -6.87
C VAL A 19 7.82 2.92 -6.90
N TYR A 20 8.60 3.07 -5.84
CA TYR A 20 9.80 2.27 -5.64
C TYR A 20 9.42 0.86 -5.15
N THR A 21 9.91 -0.15 -5.85
CA THR A 21 9.63 -1.56 -5.56
C THR A 21 10.91 -2.38 -5.59
N ARG A 22 10.84 -3.65 -5.14
CA ARG A 22 11.94 -4.63 -5.26
C ARG A 22 12.47 -4.80 -6.68
N ASN A 23 11.64 -4.52 -7.68
CA ASN A 23 11.96 -4.72 -9.09
C ASN A 23 12.23 -3.38 -9.81
N GLY A 24 12.53 -2.32 -9.05
CA GLY A 24 12.75 -0.97 -9.57
C GLY A 24 11.52 -0.06 -9.48
N LYS A 25 11.59 1.06 -10.21
CA LYS A 25 10.57 2.13 -10.22
C LYS A 25 9.47 1.78 -11.22
N VAL A 26 8.21 1.81 -10.78
CA VAL A 26 7.04 1.49 -11.62
C VAL A 26 5.98 2.60 -11.54
N GLU A 27 5.14 2.75 -12.57
CA GLU A 27 4.01 3.68 -12.50
C GLU A 27 3.06 3.31 -11.35
N PHE A 28 2.64 4.30 -10.55
CA PHE A 28 1.64 4.07 -9.53
C PHE A 28 0.29 3.70 -10.15
N GLU A 29 -0.22 2.51 -9.81
CA GLU A 29 -1.57 2.06 -10.17
C GLU A 29 -2.52 2.23 -8.96
N PRO A 30 -3.47 3.18 -8.98
CA PRO A 30 -4.47 3.35 -7.91
C PRO A 30 -5.25 2.08 -7.58
N GLY A 31 -5.44 1.20 -8.56
CA GLY A 31 -6.09 -0.10 -8.40
C GLY A 31 -5.43 -0.98 -7.33
N CYS A 32 -4.13 -0.81 -7.08
CA CYS A 32 -3.41 -1.52 -6.02
C CYS A 32 -3.99 -1.22 -4.64
N ILE A 33 -4.34 0.03 -4.34
CA ILE A 33 -4.97 0.42 -3.06
C ILE A 33 -6.34 -0.26 -2.90
N TYR A 34 -7.14 -0.26 -3.97
CA TYR A 34 -8.47 -0.86 -3.92
C TYR A 34 -8.38 -2.37 -3.65
N ARG A 35 -7.48 -3.06 -4.37
CA ARG A 35 -7.27 -4.50 -4.21
C ARG A 35 -6.66 -4.86 -2.85
N SER A 36 -5.73 -4.06 -2.33
CA SER A 36 -5.15 -4.30 -1.01
C SER A 36 -6.17 -4.12 0.11
N LEU A 37 -6.97 -3.05 0.07
CA LEU A 37 -8.04 -2.82 1.03
C LEU A 37 -9.03 -3.99 1.10
N LEU A 38 -9.47 -4.50 -0.05
CA LEU A 38 -10.40 -5.64 -0.11
C LEU A 38 -9.77 -6.97 0.30
N ARG A 39 -8.48 -7.16 0.04
CA ARG A 39 -7.77 -8.40 0.40
C ARG A 39 -7.47 -8.47 1.89
N GLU A 40 -7.10 -7.33 2.47
CA GLU A 40 -6.50 -7.28 3.81
C GLU A 40 -7.50 -6.93 4.92
N THR A 41 -8.70 -6.48 4.54
CA THR A 41 -9.72 -5.99 5.47
C THR A 41 -11.13 -6.42 5.08
N ASP A 42 -12.09 -6.23 5.97
CA ASP A 42 -13.52 -6.44 5.71
C ASP A 42 -14.26 -5.19 5.23
N ILE A 43 -13.54 -4.22 4.67
CA ILE A 43 -14.12 -3.01 4.08
C ILE A 43 -15.08 -3.35 2.92
N SER A 44 -16.19 -2.61 2.82
CA SER A 44 -17.09 -2.73 1.67
C SER A 44 -16.45 -2.22 0.38
N LYS A 45 -16.83 -2.80 -0.77
CA LYS A 45 -16.37 -2.35 -2.11
C LYS A 45 -16.59 -0.85 -2.33
N GLY A 46 -17.74 -0.32 -1.88
CA GLY A 46 -18.06 1.11 -1.99
C GLY A 46 -17.09 1.99 -1.18
N ASN A 47 -16.81 1.62 0.06
CA ASN A 47 -15.85 2.36 0.90
C ASN A 47 -14.41 2.21 0.39
N ALA A 48 -14.00 1.02 -0.06
CA ALA A 48 -12.69 0.80 -0.67
C ALA A 48 -12.48 1.72 -1.87
N LEU A 49 -13.44 1.77 -2.79
CA LEU A 49 -13.39 2.65 -3.94
C LEU A 49 -13.32 4.14 -3.54
N ARG A 50 -14.07 4.54 -2.51
CA ARG A 50 -14.08 5.91 -2.00
C ARG A 50 -12.72 6.30 -1.39
N VAL A 51 -12.12 5.41 -0.60
CA VAL A 51 -10.77 5.59 -0.02
C VAL A 51 -9.74 5.70 -1.14
N THR A 52 -9.73 4.76 -2.10
CA THR A 52 -8.82 4.78 -3.25
C THR A 52 -8.89 6.11 -3.99
N LYS A 53 -10.09 6.57 -4.37
CA LYS A 53 -10.27 7.86 -5.06
C LYS A 53 -9.76 9.05 -4.25
N LYS A 54 -9.96 9.06 -2.93
CA LYS A 54 -9.48 10.16 -2.07
C LYS A 54 -7.96 10.13 -1.92
N VAL A 55 -7.37 8.96 -1.69
CA VAL A 55 -5.91 8.78 -1.58
C VAL A 55 -5.22 9.14 -2.88
N THR A 56 -5.72 8.70 -4.04
CA THR A 56 -5.13 9.06 -5.34
C THR A 56 -5.12 10.57 -5.55
N ARG A 57 -6.18 11.29 -5.19
CA ARG A 57 -6.20 12.77 -5.25
C ARG A 57 -5.18 13.40 -4.31
N VAL A 58 -4.99 12.84 -3.11
CA VAL A 58 -3.96 13.30 -2.17
C VAL A 58 -2.57 13.10 -2.77
N LEU A 59 -2.25 11.91 -3.29
CA LEU A 59 -0.95 11.62 -3.89
C LEU A 59 -0.64 12.52 -5.10
N ILE A 60 -1.63 12.76 -5.98
CA ILE A 60 -1.51 13.73 -7.08
C ILE A 60 -1.22 15.14 -6.56
N LYS A 61 -1.90 15.56 -5.48
CA LYS A 61 -1.76 16.92 -4.93
C LYS A 61 -0.41 17.15 -4.24
N ILE A 62 0.16 16.13 -3.58
CA ILE A 62 1.47 16.24 -2.92
C ILE A 62 2.59 16.40 -3.98
N ASN A 63 2.37 15.91 -5.21
CA ASN A 63 3.27 16.10 -6.35
C ASN A 63 4.70 15.59 -6.08
N LEU A 64 4.81 14.42 -5.43
CA LEU A 64 6.08 13.71 -5.28
C LEU A 64 6.46 13.02 -6.59
N SER A 65 7.75 12.95 -6.91
CA SER A 65 8.25 12.21 -8.08
C SER A 65 8.21 10.70 -7.87
N ILE A 66 8.65 10.25 -6.69
CA ILE A 66 8.73 8.84 -6.30
C ILE A 66 8.13 8.67 -4.89
N ILE A 67 7.41 7.58 -4.67
CA ILE A 67 6.85 7.20 -3.37
C ILE A 67 7.13 5.72 -3.06
N THR A 68 7.07 5.36 -1.79
CA THR A 68 7.25 3.97 -1.33
C THR A 68 5.91 3.32 -0.95
N ALA A 69 5.86 2.00 -0.93
CA ALA A 69 4.68 1.26 -0.47
C ALA A 69 4.28 1.58 0.99
N PRO A 70 5.23 1.75 1.95
CA PRO A 70 4.94 2.29 3.28
C PRO A 70 4.23 3.64 3.26
N LEU A 71 4.75 4.63 2.51
CA LEU A 71 4.14 5.96 2.42
C LEU A 71 2.71 5.91 1.88
N ILE A 72 2.46 5.11 0.83
CA ILE A 72 1.10 4.89 0.31
C ILE A 72 0.18 4.39 1.42
N ARG A 73 0.64 3.40 2.21
CA ARG A 73 -0.15 2.82 3.31
C ARG A 73 -0.41 3.83 4.43
N GLU A 74 0.53 4.71 4.75
CA GLU A 74 0.33 5.81 5.69
C GLU A 74 -0.78 6.75 5.22
N VAL A 75 -0.73 7.19 3.96
CA VAL A 75 -1.78 8.06 3.39
C VAL A 75 -3.14 7.37 3.40
N VAL A 76 -3.20 6.08 3.09
CA VAL A 76 -4.44 5.28 3.19
C VAL A 76 -4.95 5.23 4.62
N ASN A 77 -4.09 4.95 5.60
CA ASN A 77 -4.49 4.87 7.01
C ASN A 77 -5.02 6.22 7.54
N VAL A 78 -4.39 7.34 7.18
CA VAL A 78 -4.92 8.68 7.49
C VAL A 78 -6.28 8.89 6.85
N GLN A 79 -6.47 8.45 5.59
CA GLN A 79 -7.75 8.60 4.91
C GLN A 79 -8.86 7.71 5.49
N LEU A 80 -8.54 6.52 5.99
CA LEU A 80 -9.47 5.65 6.71
C LEU A 80 -9.94 6.32 8.01
N LEU A 81 -9.01 6.90 8.79
CA LEU A 81 -9.34 7.64 10.02
C LEU A 81 -10.24 8.84 9.74
N LYS A 82 -9.90 9.66 8.73
CA LYS A 82 -10.74 10.79 8.28
C LYS A 82 -12.15 10.38 7.85
N MET A 83 -12.39 9.11 7.57
CA MET A 83 -13.69 8.57 7.18
C MET A 83 -14.41 7.84 8.32
N GLY A 84 -13.88 7.86 9.55
CA GLY A 84 -14.44 7.13 10.69
C GLY A 84 -14.29 5.61 10.57
N LEU A 85 -13.40 5.12 9.71
CA LEU A 85 -13.19 3.69 9.45
C LEU A 85 -12.09 3.10 10.35
N GLU A 86 -12.17 3.34 11.65
CA GLU A 86 -11.13 3.00 12.63
C GLU A 86 -10.83 1.49 12.68
N ARG A 87 -11.87 0.65 12.69
CA ARG A 87 -11.72 -0.81 12.66
C ARG A 87 -11.02 -1.30 11.39
N ILE A 88 -11.31 -0.68 10.24
CA ILE A 88 -10.63 -1.02 8.98
C ILE A 88 -9.17 -0.59 9.03
N ARG A 89 -8.88 0.60 9.57
CA ARG A 89 -7.50 1.07 9.78
C ARG A 89 -6.69 0.12 10.68
N LEU A 90 -7.30 -0.44 11.73
CA LEU A 90 -6.64 -1.46 12.57
C LEU A 90 -6.30 -2.73 11.78
N GLN A 91 -7.16 -3.16 10.86
CA GLN A 91 -6.89 -4.31 10.00
C GLN A 91 -5.78 -4.01 8.98
N TYR A 92 -5.78 -2.80 8.41
CA TYR A 92 -4.83 -2.33 7.39
C TYR A 92 -3.50 -1.81 7.94
N THR A 93 -3.33 -1.85 9.26
CA THR A 93 -2.18 -1.27 9.96
C THR A 93 -0.86 -1.95 9.57
N ARG A 94 0.22 -1.17 9.64
CA ARG A 94 1.59 -1.64 9.47
C ARG A 94 2.26 -1.80 10.83
N LEU A 95 2.96 -2.92 11.04
CA LEU A 95 3.70 -3.27 12.25
C LEU A 95 5.13 -3.70 11.85
N GLY A 96 5.88 -2.79 11.23
CA GLY A 96 7.10 -3.13 10.48
C GLY A 96 6.82 -3.76 9.11
N MET A 97 5.83 -4.66 9.03
CA MET A 97 5.22 -5.24 7.82
C MET A 97 3.69 -5.03 7.85
N PRO A 98 2.93 -5.08 6.74
CA PRO A 98 1.46 -5.04 6.85
C PRO A 98 0.95 -6.17 7.76
N ARG A 99 -0.02 -5.85 8.64
CA ARG A 99 -0.59 -6.81 9.60
C ARG A 99 -1.11 -8.07 8.91
N TYR A 100 -1.71 -7.91 7.73
CA TYR A 100 -2.19 -9.04 6.93
C TYR A 100 -1.07 -10.01 6.56
N ASP A 101 0.06 -9.51 6.08
CA ASP A 101 1.19 -10.36 5.69
C ASP A 101 1.79 -11.09 6.90
N ILE A 102 1.89 -10.43 8.06
CA ILE A 102 2.29 -11.08 9.32
C ILE A 102 1.31 -12.21 9.69
N LYS A 103 0.00 -11.96 9.59
CA LYS A 103 -1.02 -13.00 9.81
C LYS A 103 -0.80 -14.18 8.86
N MET A 104 -0.52 -13.92 7.58
CA MET A 104 -0.27 -14.98 6.60
C MET A 104 1.00 -15.77 6.87
N LEU A 105 2.07 -15.13 7.36
CA LEU A 105 3.27 -15.83 7.79
C LEU A 105 2.96 -16.78 8.95
N LYS A 106 2.22 -16.30 9.98
CA LYS A 106 1.83 -17.11 11.14
C LYS A 106 0.89 -18.29 10.81
N GLU A 107 0.10 -18.17 9.74
CA GLU A 107 -0.77 -19.26 9.28
C GLU A 107 -0.02 -20.31 8.46
N LYS A 108 1.04 -19.91 7.75
CA LYS A 108 1.83 -20.78 6.87
C LYS A 108 3.01 -21.44 7.57
N LEU A 109 3.63 -20.73 8.51
CA LEU A 109 4.82 -21.14 9.22
C LEU A 109 4.46 -21.33 10.69
N HIS A 110 5.00 -22.38 11.29
CA HIS A 110 4.82 -22.66 12.71
C HIS A 110 6.11 -22.38 13.51
N ASP A 111 7.26 -22.34 12.86
CA ASP A 111 8.52 -21.94 13.50
C ASP A 111 8.60 -20.42 13.65
N THR A 112 8.72 -19.97 14.90
CA THR A 112 8.85 -18.55 15.24
C THR A 112 10.15 -17.96 14.67
N ASN A 113 11.24 -18.71 14.63
CA ASN A 113 12.52 -18.21 14.09
C ASN A 113 12.43 -17.94 12.59
N GLU A 114 11.75 -18.81 11.85
CA GLU A 114 11.51 -18.60 10.42
C GLU A 114 10.60 -17.38 10.17
N ILE A 115 9.55 -17.21 10.99
CA ILE A 115 8.68 -16.02 10.92
C ILE A 115 9.48 -14.74 11.21
N LEU A 116 10.30 -14.73 12.27
CA LEU A 116 11.14 -13.58 12.62
C LEU A 116 12.14 -13.26 11.52
N LYS A 117 12.76 -14.28 10.92
CA LYS A 117 13.65 -14.11 9.77
C LYS A 117 12.92 -13.44 8.60
N LYS A 118 11.71 -13.87 8.25
CA LYS A 118 10.92 -13.28 7.16
C LYS A 118 10.51 -11.83 7.43
N ILE A 119 10.14 -11.51 8.68
CA ILE A 119 9.82 -10.12 9.08
C ILE A 119 11.09 -9.25 9.04
N GLY A 120 12.23 -9.77 9.49
CA GLY A 120 13.53 -9.11 9.43
C GLY A 120 13.96 -8.82 7.99
N GLU A 121 13.91 -9.83 7.11
CA GLU A 121 14.18 -9.69 5.66
C GLU A 121 13.29 -8.61 5.01
N TRP A 122 12.02 -8.54 5.38
CA TRP A 122 11.12 -7.49 4.89
C TRP A 122 11.53 -6.10 5.36
N THR A 123 11.84 -5.98 6.65
CA THR A 123 12.18 -4.70 7.29
C THR A 123 13.50 -4.14 6.75
N LEU A 124 14.52 -4.99 6.61
CA LEU A 124 15.81 -4.60 6.04
C LEU A 124 15.67 -4.15 4.58
N TRP A 125 14.88 -4.86 3.78
CA TRP A 125 14.62 -4.42 2.41
C TRP A 125 13.95 -3.03 2.35
N GLU A 126 12.99 -2.75 3.23
CA GLU A 126 12.37 -1.42 3.25
C GLU A 126 13.31 -0.33 3.71
N TYR A 127 14.25 -0.65 4.59
CA TYR A 127 15.33 0.26 4.97
C TYR A 127 16.21 0.59 3.75
N GLU A 128 16.72 -0.44 3.05
CA GLU A 128 17.54 -0.28 1.84
C GLU A 128 16.80 0.54 0.77
N ALA A 129 15.51 0.26 0.56
CA ALA A 129 14.69 0.99 -0.40
C ALA A 129 14.54 2.49 -0.07
N VAL A 130 14.61 2.87 1.21
CA VAL A 130 14.60 4.28 1.62
C VAL A 130 15.99 4.88 1.46
N ASP A 131 17.03 4.15 1.84
CA ASP A 131 18.43 4.58 1.72
C ASP A 131 18.82 4.86 0.25
N ASP A 132 18.39 4.00 -0.67
CA ASP A 132 18.55 4.18 -2.12
C ASP A 132 17.92 5.50 -2.59
N LEU A 133 16.71 5.82 -2.12
CA LEU A 133 16.00 7.05 -2.49
C LEU A 133 16.63 8.30 -1.88
N MET A 134 17.27 8.20 -0.71
CA MET A 134 18.01 9.30 -0.09
C MET A 134 19.34 9.58 -0.77
N SER A 135 19.91 8.58 -1.45
CA SER A 135 21.20 8.67 -2.14
C SER A 135 21.10 9.24 -3.56
N GLU A 136 19.89 9.48 -4.07
CA GLU A 136 19.61 10.03 -5.40
C GLU A 136 19.50 11.57 -5.44
N ASP A 137 19.58 12.24 -4.28
CA ASP A 137 19.64 13.71 -4.13
C ASP A 137 21.09 14.24 -4.07
#